data_AF-A0A835V5K0-F1
#
_entry.id   AF-A0A835V5K0-F1
#
_cell.length_a   1.000
_cell.length_b   1.000
_cell.length_c   1.000
_cell.angle_alpha   90.00
_cell.angle_beta   90.00
_cell.angle_gamma   90.00
#
_symmetry.space_group_name_H-M   'P 1'
#
loop_
_entity.id
_entity.type
_entity.pdbx_description
1 polymer ?
#
loop_
_entity_poly.entity_id
_entity_poly.type
_entity_poly.pdbx_seq_one_letter_code
_entity_poly.pdbx_strand_id
1 'polypeptide(L)'
;MASDRLSLGQSLSGKQTLISNDGTFALGFFSPGNSSKFYIGIWYNKLPGQTIIWVANRETPTSDPTTSKLQISDLGELVLLNSSKSLIWSSNSTSKATTAILLDTGNLVLRNDSTSEVDLWQSFAHPTDTWMPGGWLGVDKITGEYQKLTSWKNSEDPAPGFFVHSMDPDGSNQFVFIWNGSNIYWTSGIWNGQYFANVPETRESTVFNLSFVDDKQRKFCSYLINIQMGKANNGIG
;
A
#
# COMPACT_ATOMS: atom_id res chain seq x y z
N MET A 1 25.23 -4.32 1.11
CA MET A 1 24.06 -4.38 0.21
C MET A 1 22.83 -4.10 1.07
N ALA A 2 21.86 -3.33 0.59
CA ALA A 2 20.60 -3.17 1.30
C ALA A 2 19.82 -4.50 1.25
N SER A 3 19.09 -4.80 2.32
CA SER A 3 18.26 -6.00 2.43
C SER A 3 16.82 -5.66 2.04
N ASP A 4 16.12 -6.58 1.38
CA ASP A 4 14.67 -6.54 1.18
C ASP A 4 13.90 -7.09 2.39
N ARG A 5 14.63 -7.63 3.38
CA ARG A 5 14.07 -8.36 4.53
C ARG A 5 14.47 -7.74 5.86
N LEU A 6 13.53 -7.81 6.81
CA LEU A 6 13.72 -7.52 8.23
C LEU A 6 13.30 -8.75 9.04
N SER A 7 14.25 -9.41 9.69
CA SER A 7 13.99 -10.62 10.50
C SER A 7 13.82 -10.29 11.98
N LEU A 8 13.28 -11.25 12.74
CA LEU A 8 13.13 -11.15 14.19
C LEU A 8 14.47 -10.78 14.86
N GLY A 9 14.42 -9.85 15.81
CA GLY A 9 15.62 -9.31 16.49
C GLY A 9 16.34 -8.21 15.72
N GLN A 10 15.97 -7.94 14.46
CA GLN A 10 16.42 -6.78 13.71
C GLN A 10 15.44 -5.61 13.85
N SER A 11 15.93 -4.40 13.62
CA SER A 11 15.10 -3.19 13.59
C SER A 11 15.61 -2.23 12.54
N LEU A 12 14.70 -1.45 11.96
CA LEU A 12 15.00 -0.31 11.11
C LEU A 12 14.87 0.99 11.92
N SER A 13 15.93 1.82 11.89
CA SER A 13 15.96 3.15 12.53
C SER A 13 16.77 4.18 11.73
N GLY A 14 16.53 5.45 12.00
CA GLY A 14 17.24 6.58 11.40
C GLY A 14 17.10 6.60 9.88
N LYS A 15 18.23 6.50 9.18
CA LYS A 15 18.30 6.53 7.70
C LYS A 15 18.34 5.12 7.07
N GLN A 16 18.15 4.07 7.86
CA GLN A 16 18.13 2.70 7.34
C GLN A 16 16.88 2.49 6.49
N THR A 17 17.02 1.69 5.44
CA THR A 17 15.95 1.35 4.51
C THR A 17 15.98 -0.13 4.18
N LEU A 18 14.82 -0.73 3.98
CA LEU A 18 14.70 -1.94 3.16
C LEU A 18 14.58 -1.51 1.71
N ILE A 19 15.19 -2.27 0.80
CA ILE A 19 15.11 -2.02 -0.64
C ILE A 19 14.64 -3.32 -1.30
N SER A 20 13.61 -3.26 -2.15
CA SER A 20 13.13 -4.44 -2.89
C SER A 20 14.27 -5.06 -3.69
N ASN A 21 14.17 -6.35 -3.99
CA ASN A 21 15.25 -7.10 -4.64
C ASN A 21 15.67 -6.49 -6.00
N ASP A 22 14.71 -5.97 -6.77
CA ASP A 22 14.97 -5.27 -8.03
C ASP A 22 15.37 -3.79 -7.85
N GLY A 23 15.35 -3.28 -6.62
CA GLY A 23 15.67 -1.91 -6.24
C GLY A 23 14.60 -0.87 -6.57
N THR A 24 13.42 -1.27 -7.04
CA THR A 24 12.34 -0.36 -7.48
C THR A 24 11.64 0.32 -6.32
N PHE A 25 11.45 -0.37 -5.19
CA PHE A 25 10.81 0.17 -4.01
C PHE A 25 11.76 0.22 -2.82
N ALA A 26 11.56 1.18 -1.94
CA ALA A 26 12.23 1.25 -0.65
C ALA A 26 11.22 1.51 0.46
N LEU A 27 11.52 0.98 1.64
CA LEU A 27 10.78 1.20 2.87
C LEU A 27 11.72 1.80 3.92
N GLY A 28 11.25 2.82 4.65
CA GLY A 28 11.99 3.40 5.76
C GLY A 28 11.32 4.65 6.33
N PHE A 29 12.07 5.39 7.15
CA PHE A 29 11.61 6.67 7.67
C PHE A 29 11.66 7.77 6.60
N PHE A 30 10.63 8.60 6.57
CA PHE A 30 10.60 9.82 5.75
C PHE A 30 9.91 10.97 6.49
N SER A 31 10.15 12.19 6.02
CA SER A 31 9.41 13.39 6.43
C SER A 31 8.91 14.12 5.17
N PRO A 32 7.61 14.41 5.05
CA PRO A 32 7.05 15.11 3.91
C PRO A 32 7.28 16.62 3.99
N GLY A 33 7.69 17.23 2.87
CA GLY A 33 7.91 18.69 2.78
C GLY A 33 8.91 19.20 3.81
N ASN A 34 8.53 20.27 4.53
CA ASN A 34 9.33 20.85 5.62
C ASN A 34 8.87 20.39 7.02
N SER A 35 8.14 19.27 7.10
CA SER A 35 7.62 18.76 8.37
C SER A 35 8.75 18.29 9.30
N SER A 36 8.54 18.46 10.61
CA SER A 36 9.38 17.86 11.65
C SER A 36 8.85 16.51 12.15
N LYS A 37 7.85 15.96 11.46
CA LYS A 37 7.19 14.69 11.78
C LYS A 37 7.72 13.59 10.86
N PHE A 38 7.98 12.43 11.43
CA PHE A 38 8.50 11.28 10.70
C PHE A 38 7.50 10.13 10.65
N TYR A 39 7.53 9.43 9.53
CA TYR A 39 6.65 8.33 9.22
C TYR A 39 7.43 7.18 8.60
N ILE A 40 6.96 5.95 8.80
CA ILE A 40 7.37 4.80 8.01
C ILE A 40 6.53 4.80 6.74
N GLY A 41 7.18 4.76 5.58
CA GLY A 41 6.51 4.68 4.30
C GLY A 41 7.25 3.79 3.30
N ILE A 42 6.56 3.51 2.20
CA ILE A 42 7.09 2.83 1.02
C ILE A 42 7.06 3.83 -0.13
N TRP A 43 8.13 3.90 -0.93
CA TRP A 43 8.23 4.79 -2.07
C TRP A 43 8.96 4.16 -3.26
N TYR A 44 8.79 4.76 -4.43
CA TYR A 44 9.61 4.46 -5.60
C TYR A 44 11.05 4.94 -5.38
N ASN A 45 11.98 4.01 -5.24
CA ASN A 45 13.37 4.29 -4.86
C ASN A 45 14.20 4.92 -5.98
N LYS A 46 13.84 4.66 -7.24
CA LYS A 46 14.58 5.12 -8.43
C LYS A 46 14.06 6.44 -9.00
N LEU A 47 12.92 6.95 -8.51
CA LEU A 47 12.34 8.18 -9.03
C LEU A 47 12.87 9.41 -8.28
N PRO A 48 13.10 10.54 -8.98
CA PRO A 48 13.37 11.80 -8.32
C PRO A 48 12.10 12.28 -7.60
N GLY A 49 12.26 12.81 -6.39
CA GLY A 49 11.14 13.08 -5.50
C GLY A 49 10.67 11.80 -4.81
N GLN A 50 10.43 11.88 -3.51
CA GLN A 50 10.05 10.71 -2.71
C GLN A 50 8.56 10.42 -2.90
N THR A 51 8.20 9.77 -4.02
CA THR A 51 6.82 9.39 -4.34
C THR A 51 6.37 8.25 -3.43
N ILE A 52 5.69 8.62 -2.34
CA ILE A 52 5.17 7.69 -1.34
C ILE A 52 3.94 6.96 -1.90
N ILE A 53 3.89 5.63 -1.72
CA ILE A 53 2.77 4.77 -2.13
C ILE A 53 2.02 4.17 -0.92
N TRP A 54 2.63 4.19 0.26
CA TRP A 54 2.07 3.63 1.48
C TRP A 54 2.71 4.25 2.72
N VAL A 55 1.94 4.42 3.80
CA VAL A 55 2.38 4.99 5.09
C VAL A 55 1.80 4.18 6.24
N ALA A 56 2.65 3.69 7.14
CA ALA A 56 2.21 2.90 8.29
C ALA A 56 1.50 3.78 9.33
N ASN A 57 2.25 4.67 9.97
CA ASN A 57 1.83 5.44 11.13
C ASN A 57 1.24 6.80 10.74
N ARG A 58 0.35 6.83 9.75
CA ARG A 58 -0.14 8.08 9.15
C ARG A 58 -0.92 8.96 10.13
N GLU A 59 -1.63 8.40 11.11
CA GLU A 59 -2.30 9.18 12.17
C GLU A 59 -1.35 9.65 13.26
N THR A 60 -0.33 8.85 13.60
CA THR A 60 0.54 9.08 14.76
C THR A 60 2.01 9.16 14.32
N PRO A 61 2.54 10.35 14.01
CA PRO A 61 3.93 10.52 13.63
C PRO A 61 4.89 10.23 14.79
N THR A 62 6.17 9.98 14.46
CA THR A 62 7.27 10.07 15.41
C THR A 62 8.04 11.39 15.28
N SER A 63 8.67 11.84 16.36
CA SER A 63 9.48 13.06 16.41
C SER A 63 10.95 12.83 16.10
N ASP A 64 11.44 11.59 16.24
CA ASP A 64 12.85 11.26 16.01
C ASP A 64 12.99 9.86 15.39
N PRO A 65 13.43 9.77 14.13
CA PRO A 65 13.58 8.48 13.45
C PRO A 65 14.77 7.69 14.00
N THR A 66 15.77 8.34 14.61
CA THR A 66 17.00 7.67 15.07
C THR A 66 16.79 6.84 16.33
N THR A 67 15.86 7.28 17.19
CA THR A 67 15.49 6.59 18.42
C THR A 67 14.22 5.75 18.27
N SER A 68 13.46 5.94 17.20
CA SER A 68 12.32 5.10 16.85
C SER A 68 12.76 3.83 16.12
N LYS A 69 12.03 2.73 16.31
CA LYS A 69 12.36 1.41 15.75
C LYS A 69 11.16 0.75 15.14
N LEU A 70 11.24 0.44 13.84
CA LEU A 70 10.35 -0.50 13.18
C LEU A 70 10.94 -1.91 13.30
N GLN A 71 10.21 -2.86 13.87
CA GLN A 71 10.68 -4.22 14.10
C GLN A 71 9.52 -5.21 14.20
N ILE A 72 9.82 -6.50 14.14
CA ILE A 72 8.86 -7.56 14.43
C ILE A 72 8.85 -7.80 15.94
N SER A 73 7.67 -7.81 16.57
CA SER A 73 7.50 -8.12 17.98
C SER A 73 7.66 -9.61 18.26
N ASP A 74 7.85 -10.00 19.52
CA ASP A 74 7.89 -11.42 19.91
C ASP A 74 6.56 -12.15 19.64
N LEU A 75 5.47 -11.40 19.43
CA LEU A 75 4.16 -11.93 19.03
C LEU A 75 4.04 -12.12 17.51
N GLY A 76 4.98 -11.59 16.72
CA GLY A 76 5.01 -11.69 15.27
C GLY A 76 4.32 -10.54 14.53
N GLU A 77 3.99 -9.46 15.23
CA GLU A 77 3.45 -8.24 14.64
C GLU A 77 4.56 -7.32 14.16
N LEU A 78 4.35 -6.61 13.04
CA LEU A 78 5.21 -5.50 12.70
C LEU A 78 4.81 -4.28 13.53
N VAL A 79 5.74 -3.77 14.34
CA VAL A 79 5.49 -2.68 15.28
C VAL A 79 6.48 -1.54 15.09
N LEU A 80 5.97 -0.31 15.23
CA LEU A 80 6.77 0.90 15.35
C LEU A 80 6.75 1.36 16.81
N LEU A 81 7.92 1.43 17.43
CA LEU A 81 8.10 1.89 18.81
C LEU A 81 8.88 3.21 18.85
N ASN A 82 8.55 4.07 19.82
CA ASN A 82 9.33 5.28 20.11
C ASN A 82 10.56 4.99 21.00
N SER A 83 11.30 6.04 21.36
CA SER A 83 12.48 5.97 22.24
C SER A 83 12.20 5.33 23.61
N SER A 84 10.99 5.50 24.13
CA SER A 84 10.52 4.96 25.41
C SER A 84 9.93 3.55 25.27
N LYS A 85 10.08 2.91 24.11
CA LYS A 85 9.46 1.63 23.74
C LYS A 85 7.92 1.65 23.77
N SER A 86 7.30 2.82 23.73
CA SER A 86 5.85 2.94 23.59
C SER A 86 5.44 2.66 22.15
N LEU A 87 4.32 1.95 21.99
CA LEU A 87 3.76 1.61 20.69
C LEU A 87 3.20 2.86 19.99
N ILE A 88 3.68 3.12 18.77
CA ILE A 88 3.14 4.15 17.87
C ILE A 88 2.16 3.54 16.88
N TRP A 89 2.52 2.37 16.32
CA TRP A 89 1.74 1.70 15.28
C TRP A 89 2.02 0.19 15.32
N SER A 90 1.02 -0.63 14.98
CA SER A 90 1.14 -2.08 14.80
C SER A 90 0.36 -2.52 13.55
N SER A 91 0.82 -3.57 12.89
CA SER A 91 0.05 -4.29 11.87
C SER A 91 -1.20 -4.97 12.43
N ASN A 92 -1.31 -5.11 13.76
CA ASN A 92 -2.39 -5.83 14.46
C ASN A 92 -2.61 -7.25 13.92
N SER A 93 -1.52 -7.92 13.54
CA SER A 93 -1.57 -9.28 13.00
C SER A 93 -1.62 -10.26 14.15
N THR A 94 -2.56 -11.20 14.12
CA THR A 94 -2.64 -12.29 15.12
C THR A 94 -1.70 -13.46 14.81
N SER A 95 -0.97 -13.38 13.70
CA SER A 95 -0.12 -14.46 13.20
C SER A 95 1.35 -14.27 13.57
N LYS A 96 2.02 -15.35 13.97
CA LYS A 96 3.43 -15.34 14.40
C LYS A 96 4.40 -15.22 13.22
N ALA A 97 4.54 -14.03 12.63
CA ALA A 97 5.55 -13.77 11.61
C ALA A 97 6.97 -13.75 12.21
N THR A 98 7.96 -14.15 11.42
CA THR A 98 9.39 -14.10 11.77
C THR A 98 10.17 -13.14 10.89
N THR A 99 9.63 -12.81 9.73
CA THR A 99 10.28 -11.97 8.73
C THR A 99 9.27 -11.07 8.01
N ALA A 100 9.66 -9.82 7.79
CA ALA A 100 8.99 -8.87 6.92
C ALA A 100 9.79 -8.74 5.62
N ILE A 101 9.13 -8.74 4.47
CA ILE A 101 9.75 -8.74 3.15
C ILE A 101 9.11 -7.64 2.30
N LEU A 102 9.91 -6.74 1.74
CA LEU A 102 9.47 -5.78 0.74
C LEU A 102 9.59 -6.40 -0.66
N LEU A 103 8.47 -6.79 -1.25
CA LEU A 103 8.43 -7.39 -2.58
C LEU A 103 8.71 -6.37 -3.68
N ASP A 104 9.13 -6.84 -4.86
CA ASP A 104 9.36 -6.01 -6.07
C ASP A 104 8.07 -5.34 -6.59
N THR A 105 6.90 -5.77 -6.11
CA THR A 105 5.61 -5.10 -6.38
C THR A 105 5.40 -3.86 -5.51
N GLY A 106 6.23 -3.65 -4.49
CA GLY A 106 6.06 -2.63 -3.45
C GLY A 106 5.19 -3.09 -2.28
N ASN A 107 4.67 -4.33 -2.32
CA ASN A 107 3.90 -4.89 -1.22
C ASN A 107 4.85 -5.37 -0.12
N LEU A 108 4.72 -4.80 1.09
CA LEU A 108 5.33 -5.30 2.30
C LEU A 108 4.50 -6.46 2.86
N VAL A 109 5.12 -7.62 3.03
CA VAL A 109 4.45 -8.83 3.53
C VAL A 109 5.13 -9.35 4.79
N LEU A 110 4.35 -9.94 5.70
CA LEU A 110 4.85 -10.67 6.86
C LEU A 110 4.70 -12.18 6.63
N ARG A 111 5.77 -12.94 6.89
CA ARG A 111 5.82 -14.40 6.72
C ARG A 111 6.43 -15.09 7.94
N ASN A 112 6.14 -16.37 8.08
CA ASN A 112 6.83 -17.25 9.01
C ASN A 112 7.71 -18.22 8.22
N ASP A 113 9.02 -18.04 8.30
CA ASP A 113 9.99 -18.82 7.51
C ASP A 113 9.97 -20.33 7.85
N SER A 114 9.40 -20.71 9.01
CA SER A 114 9.34 -22.11 9.47
C SER A 114 8.11 -22.88 8.98
N THR A 115 7.02 -22.20 8.61
CA THR A 115 5.72 -22.87 8.44
C THR A 115 5.07 -22.72 7.06
N SER A 116 5.41 -21.68 6.26
CA SER A 116 4.92 -21.54 4.89
C SER A 116 5.47 -20.30 4.17
N GLU A 117 5.37 -20.26 2.83
CA GLU A 117 5.48 -19.03 2.03
C GLU A 117 4.20 -18.16 2.05
N VAL A 118 3.15 -18.58 2.77
CA VAL A 118 1.89 -17.82 2.87
C VAL A 118 2.11 -16.48 3.58
N ASP A 119 1.61 -15.42 2.95
CA ASP A 119 1.60 -14.08 3.52
C ASP A 119 0.58 -13.98 4.66
N LEU A 120 1.07 -13.70 5.87
CA LEU A 120 0.27 -13.58 7.09
C LEU A 120 -0.37 -12.20 7.25
N TRP A 121 0.28 -11.19 6.69
CA TRP A 121 -0.18 -9.80 6.64
C TRP A 121 0.42 -9.12 5.42
N GLN A 122 -0.29 -8.18 4.81
CA GLN A 122 0.18 -7.48 3.60
C GLN A 122 -0.23 -6.01 3.61
N SER A 123 0.69 -5.12 3.26
CA SER A 123 0.42 -3.68 3.14
C SER A 123 -0.66 -3.36 2.10
N PHE A 124 -0.76 -4.14 1.01
CA PHE A 124 -1.79 -3.96 -0.01
C PHE A 124 -3.19 -4.35 0.45
N ALA A 125 -3.33 -5.06 1.57
CA ALA A 125 -4.62 -5.26 2.23
C ALA A 125 -5.04 -4.02 3.06
N HIS A 126 -4.09 -3.14 3.38
CA HIS A 126 -4.27 -1.93 4.20
C HIS A 126 -3.75 -0.69 3.47
N PRO A 127 -4.33 -0.30 2.32
CA PRO A 127 -3.84 0.82 1.53
C PRO A 127 -4.02 2.16 2.27
N THR A 128 -3.28 3.17 1.82
CA THR A 128 -3.39 4.54 2.36
C THR A 128 -4.20 5.43 1.43
N ASP A 129 -3.56 6.13 0.50
CA ASP A 129 -4.20 6.97 -0.52
C ASP A 129 -3.99 6.46 -1.95
N THR A 130 -3.15 5.45 -2.11
CA THR A 130 -2.69 4.94 -3.41
C THR A 130 -3.09 3.48 -3.60
N TRP A 131 -3.63 3.17 -4.78
CA TRP A 131 -3.92 1.80 -5.20
C TRP A 131 -2.85 1.31 -6.17
N MET A 132 -2.10 0.30 -5.74
CA MET A 132 -0.94 -0.24 -6.47
C MET A 132 -1.33 -1.41 -7.38
N PRO A 133 -0.56 -1.65 -8.47
CA PRO A 133 -0.77 -2.81 -9.33
C PRO A 133 -0.68 -4.12 -8.54
N GLY A 134 -1.59 -5.06 -8.80
CA GLY A 134 -1.71 -6.30 -8.04
C GLY A 134 -2.44 -6.16 -6.70
N GLY A 135 -2.69 -4.94 -6.23
CA GLY A 135 -3.64 -4.67 -5.15
C GLY A 135 -5.09 -4.74 -5.65
N TRP A 136 -6.03 -4.80 -4.72
CA TRP A 136 -7.45 -4.71 -5.02
C TRP A 136 -8.05 -3.42 -4.43
N LEU A 137 -9.25 -3.09 -4.85
CA LEU A 137 -10.09 -2.07 -4.24
C LEU A 137 -11.54 -2.53 -4.37
N GLY A 138 -12.27 -2.62 -3.26
CA GLY A 138 -13.60 -3.22 -3.29
C GLY A 138 -14.14 -3.55 -1.92
N VAL A 139 -14.99 -4.57 -1.86
CA VAL A 139 -15.62 -5.06 -0.65
C VAL A 139 -15.37 -6.56 -0.49
N ASP A 140 -15.01 -6.95 0.72
CA ASP A 140 -15.04 -8.33 1.17
C ASP A 140 -16.46 -8.65 1.65
N LYS A 141 -17.15 -9.55 0.95
CA LYS A 141 -18.56 -9.87 1.21
C LYS A 141 -18.76 -10.75 2.44
N ILE A 142 -17.69 -11.38 2.93
CA ILE A 142 -17.75 -12.25 4.10
C ILE A 142 -17.70 -11.40 5.37
N THR A 143 -16.79 -10.42 5.41
CA THR A 143 -16.61 -9.52 6.55
C THR A 143 -17.47 -8.26 6.45
N GLY A 144 -17.89 -7.87 5.24
CA GLY A 144 -18.55 -6.59 4.96
C GLY A 144 -17.56 -5.41 4.90
N GLU A 145 -16.26 -5.66 5.00
CA GLU A 145 -15.24 -4.62 5.02
C GLU A 145 -14.96 -4.08 3.62
N TYR A 146 -14.92 -2.77 3.50
CA TYR A 146 -14.54 -2.08 2.28
C TYR A 146 -13.06 -1.71 2.35
N GLN A 147 -12.34 -2.04 1.29
CA GLN A 147 -11.03 -1.47 1.06
C GLN A 147 -11.20 -0.07 0.45
N LYS A 148 -10.58 0.92 1.10
CA LYS A 148 -10.74 2.34 0.77
C LYS A 148 -9.38 3.00 0.62
N LEU A 149 -9.30 4.00 -0.25
CA LEU A 149 -8.17 4.91 -0.30
C LEU A 149 -8.61 6.23 0.33
N THR A 150 -7.87 6.71 1.32
CA THR A 150 -8.14 8.00 1.97
C THR A 150 -6.99 8.94 1.70
N SER A 151 -7.29 10.07 1.08
CA SER A 151 -6.30 11.10 0.73
C SER A 151 -5.45 11.48 1.93
N TRP A 152 -4.26 12.02 1.68
CA TRP A 152 -3.55 12.78 2.70
C TRP A 152 -4.35 14.05 3.04
N LYS A 153 -4.10 14.62 4.22
CA LYS A 153 -4.71 15.86 4.67
C LYS A 153 -4.22 17.04 3.83
N ASN A 154 -2.93 17.04 3.50
CA ASN A 154 -2.28 17.96 2.57
C ASN A 154 -0.92 17.39 2.14
N SER A 155 -0.15 18.13 1.34
CA SER A 155 1.16 17.71 0.83
C SER A 155 2.25 17.48 1.90
N GLU A 156 2.05 17.95 3.13
CA GLU A 156 3.01 17.85 4.24
C GLU A 156 2.47 17.06 5.44
N ASP A 157 1.24 16.51 5.35
CA ASP A 157 0.60 15.75 6.44
C ASP A 157 -0.16 14.53 5.89
N PRO A 158 0.41 13.31 6.03
CA PRO A 158 -0.17 12.08 5.52
C PRO A 158 -1.36 11.57 6.32
N ALA A 159 -1.72 12.24 7.43
CA ALA A 159 -2.93 11.91 8.18
C ALA A 159 -4.15 11.86 7.25
N PRO A 160 -5.17 11.04 7.58
CA PRO A 160 -6.38 10.93 6.78
C PRO A 160 -7.02 12.30 6.48
N GLY A 161 -7.19 12.60 5.19
CA GLY A 161 -7.83 13.81 4.67
C GLY A 161 -9.32 13.63 4.42
N PHE A 162 -9.90 14.54 3.63
CA PHE A 162 -11.34 14.63 3.43
C PHE A 162 -11.88 13.78 2.28
N PHE A 163 -11.03 13.26 1.39
CA PHE A 163 -11.46 12.48 0.23
C PHE A 163 -11.22 10.99 0.46
N VAL A 164 -12.25 10.20 0.22
CA VAL A 164 -12.21 8.75 0.30
C VAL A 164 -12.66 8.16 -1.04
N HIS A 165 -11.82 7.32 -1.64
CA HIS A 165 -12.17 6.49 -2.78
C HIS A 165 -12.60 5.10 -2.27
N SER A 166 -13.81 4.68 -2.59
CA SER A 166 -14.27 3.33 -2.26
C SER A 166 -15.22 2.81 -3.32
N MET A 167 -15.49 1.51 -3.29
CA MET A 167 -16.69 0.98 -3.96
C MET A 167 -17.93 1.61 -3.34
N ASP A 168 -18.98 1.79 -4.14
CA ASP A 168 -20.22 2.43 -3.70
C ASP A 168 -20.88 1.63 -2.57
N PRO A 169 -21.06 2.24 -1.38
CA PRO A 169 -21.72 1.57 -0.25
C PRO A 169 -23.18 1.21 -0.51
N ASP A 170 -23.83 1.80 -1.52
CA ASP A 170 -25.20 1.47 -1.92
C ASP A 170 -25.33 0.08 -2.58
N GLY A 171 -24.20 -0.57 -2.90
CA GLY A 171 -24.14 -1.88 -3.52
C GLY A 171 -23.99 -1.86 -5.04
N SER A 172 -24.03 -0.69 -5.68
CA SER A 172 -23.82 -0.49 -7.10
C SER A 172 -22.42 -0.96 -7.53
N ASN A 173 -22.30 -1.39 -8.79
CA ASN A 173 -21.03 -1.78 -9.38
C ASN A 173 -20.29 -0.53 -9.90
N GLN A 174 -20.03 0.42 -9.01
CA GLN A 174 -19.28 1.65 -9.29
C GLN A 174 -18.37 2.01 -8.12
N PHE A 175 -17.42 2.89 -8.37
CA PHE A 175 -16.60 3.53 -7.35
C PHE A 175 -17.02 4.98 -7.17
N VAL A 176 -16.85 5.47 -5.95
CA VAL A 176 -17.22 6.83 -5.55
C VAL A 176 -16.04 7.52 -4.88
N PHE A 177 -15.89 8.82 -5.13
CA PHE A 177 -15.15 9.71 -4.25
C PHE A 177 -16.14 10.36 -3.29
N ILE A 178 -15.97 10.07 -2.01
CA ILE A 178 -16.75 10.66 -0.93
C ILE A 178 -15.93 11.80 -0.33
N TRP A 179 -16.51 13.00 -0.32
CA TRP A 179 -15.95 14.17 0.32
C TRP A 179 -16.62 14.40 1.68
N ASN A 180 -15.80 14.63 2.70
CA ASN A 180 -16.26 14.97 4.05
C ASN A 180 -17.26 13.95 4.64
N GLY A 181 -16.97 12.66 4.42
CA GLY A 181 -17.66 11.53 5.06
C GLY A 181 -18.99 11.09 4.43
N SER A 182 -19.73 11.98 3.77
CA SER A 182 -21.07 11.63 3.24
C SER A 182 -21.38 12.18 1.85
N ASN A 183 -20.68 13.20 1.36
CA ASN A 183 -21.02 13.82 0.09
C ASN A 183 -20.36 13.06 -1.06
N ILE A 184 -21.14 12.42 -1.93
CA ILE A 184 -20.61 11.84 -3.17
C ILE A 184 -20.19 13.01 -4.07
N TYR A 185 -18.88 13.16 -4.23
CA TYR A 185 -18.26 14.21 -5.05
C TYR A 185 -18.14 13.79 -6.51
N TRP A 186 -17.89 12.50 -6.75
CA TRP A 186 -17.72 11.93 -8.09
C TRP A 186 -18.06 10.44 -8.07
N THR A 187 -18.50 9.92 -9.22
CA THR A 187 -18.72 8.48 -9.44
C THR A 187 -18.01 8.02 -10.72
N SER A 188 -17.52 6.78 -10.71
CA SER A 188 -16.94 6.15 -11.90
C SER A 188 -18.00 5.84 -12.96
N GLY A 189 -19.28 5.88 -12.60
CA GLY A 189 -20.35 5.25 -13.36
C GLY A 189 -20.31 3.74 -13.23
N ILE A 190 -21.41 3.08 -13.58
CA ILE A 190 -21.58 1.62 -13.42
C ILE A 190 -20.64 0.87 -14.37
N TRP A 191 -20.04 -0.22 -13.87
CA TRP A 191 -19.28 -1.18 -14.65
C TRP A 191 -20.15 -1.81 -15.74
N ASN A 192 -19.76 -1.62 -17.00
CA ASN A 192 -20.53 -2.13 -18.15
C ASN A 192 -20.06 -3.50 -18.67
N GLY A 193 -19.15 -4.16 -17.95
CA GLY A 193 -18.51 -5.41 -18.39
C GLY A 193 -17.13 -5.21 -19.03
N GLN A 194 -16.76 -3.99 -19.38
CA GLN A 194 -15.48 -3.66 -20.03
C GLN A 194 -14.75 -2.50 -19.34
N TYR A 195 -15.48 -1.47 -18.93
CA TYR A 195 -14.94 -0.27 -18.30
C TYR A 195 -16.02 0.43 -17.46
N PHE A 196 -15.61 1.44 -16.69
CA PHE A 196 -16.53 2.32 -15.96
C PHE A 196 -16.95 3.50 -16.83
N ALA A 197 -18.24 3.82 -16.90
CA ALA A 197 -18.79 4.78 -17.87
C ALA A 197 -18.12 6.18 -17.86
N ASN A 198 -17.71 6.67 -16.69
CA ASN A 198 -17.03 7.96 -16.50
C ASN A 198 -15.50 7.82 -16.44
N VAL A 199 -14.95 6.65 -16.80
CA VAL A 199 -13.51 6.38 -16.95
C VAL A 199 -13.25 5.60 -18.26
N PRO A 200 -13.70 6.11 -19.42
CA PRO A 200 -13.61 5.39 -20.70
C PRO A 200 -12.18 5.07 -21.15
N GLU A 201 -11.18 5.79 -20.64
CA GLU A 201 -9.76 5.61 -20.96
C GLU A 201 -9.25 4.23 -20.53
N THR A 202 -9.91 3.57 -19.57
CA THR A 202 -9.53 2.22 -19.11
C THR A 202 -9.85 1.11 -20.11
N ARG A 203 -10.74 1.36 -21.08
CA ARG A 203 -11.20 0.35 -22.06
C ARG A 203 -10.08 -0.17 -22.95
N GLU A 204 -9.24 0.73 -23.45
CA GLU A 204 -8.20 0.43 -24.45
C GLU A 204 -6.80 0.79 -23.93
N SER A 205 -6.63 0.82 -22.61
CA SER A 205 -5.33 1.12 -21.99
C SER A 205 -4.28 0.12 -22.46
N THR A 206 -3.23 0.61 -23.09
CA THR A 206 -2.05 -0.20 -23.44
C THR A 206 -1.11 -0.37 -22.25
N VAL A 207 -1.25 0.45 -21.21
CA VAL A 207 -0.35 0.52 -20.05
C VAL A 207 -0.73 -0.50 -18.97
N PHE A 208 -2.01 -0.73 -18.76
CA PHE A 208 -2.49 -1.64 -17.72
C PHE A 208 -3.80 -2.31 -18.11
N ASN A 209 -4.02 -3.51 -17.56
CA ASN A 209 -5.28 -4.22 -17.68
C ASN A 209 -6.05 -4.09 -16.37
N LEU A 210 -7.24 -3.51 -16.45
CA LEU A 210 -8.19 -3.42 -15.34
C LEU A 210 -9.13 -4.63 -15.38
N SER A 211 -9.40 -5.20 -14.22
CA SER A 211 -10.40 -6.24 -14.05
C SER A 211 -11.40 -5.88 -12.97
N PHE A 212 -12.64 -6.30 -13.15
CA PHE A 212 -13.69 -6.24 -12.14
C PHE A 212 -14.18 -7.66 -11.87
N VAL A 213 -14.13 -8.07 -10.61
CA VAL A 213 -14.50 -9.41 -10.16
C VAL A 213 -15.61 -9.29 -9.14
N ASP A 214 -16.65 -10.09 -9.33
CA ASP A 214 -17.79 -10.18 -8.43
C ASP A 214 -18.11 -11.65 -8.17
N ASP A 215 -17.55 -12.21 -7.10
CA ASP A 215 -17.71 -13.61 -6.72
C ASP A 215 -18.40 -13.76 -5.36
N LYS A 216 -18.44 -14.98 -4.80
CA LYS A 216 -19.10 -15.24 -3.51
C LYS A 216 -18.37 -14.61 -2.31
N GLN A 217 -17.08 -14.38 -2.43
CA GLN A 217 -16.22 -13.88 -1.35
C GLN A 217 -15.99 -12.37 -1.47
N ARG A 218 -15.77 -11.83 -2.67
CA ARG A 218 -15.38 -10.43 -2.87
C ARG A 218 -16.03 -9.82 -4.10
N LYS A 219 -16.21 -8.50 -4.05
CA LYS A 219 -16.53 -7.66 -5.21
C LYS A 219 -15.50 -6.55 -5.28
N PHE A 220 -14.64 -6.56 -6.30
CA PHE A 220 -13.47 -5.68 -6.34
C PHE A 220 -12.98 -5.39 -7.76
N CYS A 221 -12.19 -4.33 -7.88
CA CYS A 221 -11.30 -4.12 -9.00
C CYS A 221 -9.85 -4.45 -8.63
N SER A 222 -9.10 -4.96 -9.60
CA SER A 222 -7.63 -5.08 -9.57
C SER A 222 -7.08 -4.63 -10.93
N TYR A 223 -5.84 -4.15 -10.96
CA TYR A 223 -5.15 -3.89 -12.22
C TYR A 223 -3.72 -4.41 -12.19
N LEU A 224 -3.22 -4.76 -13.37
CA LEU A 224 -1.82 -5.15 -13.60
C LEU A 224 -1.22 -4.29 -14.70
N ILE A 225 0.05 -3.91 -14.55
CA ILE A 225 0.78 -3.18 -15.59
C ILE A 225 1.15 -4.17 -16.71
N ASN A 226 0.90 -3.76 -17.95
CA ASN A 226 1.35 -4.48 -19.13
C ASN A 226 2.86 -4.28 -19.27
N ILE A 227 3.65 -5.26 -18.82
CA ILE A 227 5.09 -5.25 -19.06
C ILE A 227 5.33 -5.68 -20.51
N GLN A 228 5.17 -4.75 -21.45
CA GLN A 228 5.86 -4.83 -22.74
C GLN A 228 7.34 -4.59 -22.43
N MET A 229 8.06 -5.65 -22.03
CA MET A 229 9.51 -5.62 -22.08
C MET A 229 9.88 -5.24 -23.51
N GLY A 230 10.54 -4.10 -23.68
CA GLY A 230 11.14 -3.72 -24.94
C GLY A 230 12.09 -4.83 -25.39
N LYS A 231 11.58 -5.78 -26.17
CA LYS A 231 12.41 -6.51 -27.11
C LYS A 231 12.82 -5.46 -28.14
N ALA A 232 13.97 -4.83 -27.89
CA ALA A 232 14.75 -4.27 -28.96
C ALA A 232 14.88 -5.39 -30.00
N ASN A 233 14.23 -5.22 -31.14
CA ASN A 233 14.46 -6.04 -32.32
C ASN A 233 15.91 -5.81 -32.75
N ASN A 234 16.84 -6.55 -32.16
CA ASN A 234 18.10 -6.87 -32.82
C ASN A 234 17.79 -7.94 -33.88
N GLY A 235 17.09 -7.50 -34.93
CA GLY A 235 16.98 -8.21 -36.19
C GLY A 235 18.09 -7.74 -37.09
N ILE A 236 19.15 -8.53 -37.16
CA ILE A 236 20.19 -8.45 -38.19
C ILE A 236 19.52 -8.86 -39.52
N GLY A 237 19.74 -8.06 -40.56
CA GLY A 237 19.37 -8.31 -41.95
C GLY A 237 19.93 -7.21 -42.83
#